data_AF-G9IMP9-F1
#
_entry.id   AF-G9IMP9-F1
#
_cell.length_a   1.000
_cell.length_b   1.000
_cell.length_c   1.000
_cell.angle_alpha   90.00
_cell.angle_beta   90.00
_cell.angle_gamma   90.00
#
_symmetry.space_group_name_H-M   'P 1'
#
loop_
_entity.id
_entity.type
_entity.pdbx_description
1 polymer ?
#
loop_
_entity_poly.entity_id
_entity_poly.type
_entity_poly.pdbx_seq_one_letter_code
_entity_poly.pdbx_strand_id
1 'polypeptide(L)'
;AFVICITNPLDAMVWALQKASGLPHKKVVGMAGVLDSARFRYFLADEFNVSVEDVTAFVLGGHGDTMVPLVKYSTVAGIPLPDLVKMGWTSQARLDEIVDRTRNGGAEIVNLLKTGSAFYAPAASAIAMAESYLRDKKRVLPSAAYLNGE
;
A
#
# COMPACT_ATOMS: atom_id res chain seq x y z
N ALA A 1 -22.14 6.94 -7.48
CA ALA A 1 -21.35 5.78 -7.02
C ALA A 1 -20.16 6.25 -6.18
N PHE A 2 -19.49 5.34 -5.48
CA PHE A 2 -18.12 5.54 -4.99
C PHE A 2 -17.21 4.74 -5.91
N VAL A 3 -16.17 5.37 -6.45
CA VAL A 3 -15.36 4.83 -7.53
C VAL A 3 -13.94 4.57 -7.03
N ILE A 4 -13.48 3.33 -7.24
CA ILE A 4 -12.13 2.87 -6.92
C ILE A 4 -11.44 2.57 -8.24
N CYS A 5 -10.51 3.43 -8.66
CA CYS A 5 -9.68 3.22 -9.83
C CYS A 5 -8.53 2.25 -9.51
N ILE A 6 -8.19 1.38 -10.45
CA ILE A 6 -7.06 0.45 -10.35
C ILE A 6 -6.13 0.58 -11.57
N THR A 7 -6.66 1.05 -12.70
CA THR A 7 -5.94 1.18 -13.97
C THR A 7 -4.67 2.02 -13.81
N ASN A 8 -3.55 1.49 -14.31
CA ASN A 8 -2.27 2.20 -14.31
C ASN A 8 -2.13 3.17 -15.51
N PRO A 9 -1.30 4.21 -15.41
CA PRO A 9 -0.58 4.68 -14.21
C PRO A 9 -1.54 5.31 -13.19
N LEU A 10 -1.59 4.71 -11.99
CA LEU A 10 -2.74 4.80 -11.09
C LEU A 10 -3.13 6.23 -10.73
N ASP A 11 -2.20 7.02 -10.20
CA ASP A 11 -2.48 8.39 -9.73
C ASP A 11 -3.00 9.29 -10.86
N ALA A 12 -2.42 9.19 -12.05
CA ALA A 12 -2.85 9.94 -13.22
C ALA A 12 -4.23 9.46 -13.72
N MET A 13 -4.53 8.16 -13.64
CA MET A 13 -5.83 7.61 -14.02
C MET A 13 -6.94 8.00 -13.05
N VAL A 14 -6.67 8.11 -11.74
CA VAL A 14 -7.62 8.66 -10.76
C VAL A 14 -7.97 10.09 -11.11
N TRP A 15 -6.96 10.91 -11.41
CA TRP A 15 -7.17 12.31 -11.83
C TRP A 15 -7.98 12.39 -13.12
N ALA A 16 -7.60 11.64 -14.16
CA ALA A 16 -8.28 11.64 -15.45
C ALA A 16 -9.74 11.17 -15.31
N LEU A 17 -9.99 10.11 -14.54
CA LEU A 17 -11.32 9.59 -14.26
C LEU A 17 -12.18 10.61 -13.51
N GLN A 18 -11.62 11.30 -12.52
CA GLN A 18 -12.34 12.36 -11.80
C GLN A 18 -12.73 13.50 -12.74
N LYS A 19 -11.79 13.97 -13.59
CA LYS A 19 -12.05 15.05 -14.55
C LYS A 19 -13.09 14.66 -15.60
N ALA A 20 -13.00 13.45 -16.15
CA ALA A 20 -13.91 12.99 -17.19
C ALA A 20 -15.32 12.68 -16.67
N SER A 21 -15.43 12.14 -15.45
CA SER A 21 -16.74 11.76 -14.87
C SER A 21 -17.48 12.93 -14.19
N GLY A 22 -16.77 13.99 -13.78
CA GLY A 22 -17.35 15.10 -13.02
C GLY A 22 -17.81 14.73 -11.61
N LEU A 23 -17.48 13.52 -11.12
CA LEU A 23 -17.83 13.11 -9.77
C LEU A 23 -17.08 13.95 -8.72
N PRO A 24 -17.69 14.17 -7.53
CA PRO A 24 -17.00 14.86 -6.44
C PRO A 24 -15.66 14.18 -6.10
N HIS A 25 -14.61 14.96 -5.84
CA HIS A 25 -13.28 14.44 -5.50
C HIS A 25 -13.31 13.35 -4.40
N LYS A 26 -14.10 13.57 -3.33
CA LYS A 26 -14.31 12.60 -2.23
C LYS A 26 -15.01 11.29 -2.62
N LYS A 27 -15.43 11.12 -3.87
CA LYS A 27 -16.10 9.93 -4.41
C LYS A 27 -15.25 9.17 -5.43
N VAL A 28 -14.03 9.64 -5.73
CA VAL A 28 -13.10 8.99 -6.66
C VAL A 28 -11.76 8.83 -5.97
N VAL A 29 -11.33 7.58 -5.79
CA VAL A 29 -10.03 7.23 -5.19
C VAL A 29 -9.33 6.17 -6.01
N GLY A 30 -8.03 6.03 -5.85
CA GLY A 30 -7.24 4.94 -6.44
C GLY A 30 -6.82 3.90 -5.41
N MET A 31 -6.86 2.63 -5.82
CA MET A 31 -6.29 1.52 -5.07
C MET A 31 -4.82 1.37 -5.46
N ALA A 32 -3.94 1.69 -4.51
CA ALA A 32 -2.49 1.49 -4.61
C ALA A 32 -1.91 1.26 -3.22
N GLY A 33 -2.02 2.28 -2.35
CA GLY A 33 -1.44 2.25 -1.00
C GLY A 33 -1.84 1.03 -0.17
N VAL A 34 -3.09 0.51 -0.29
CA VAL A 34 -3.52 -0.71 0.41
C VAL A 34 -2.70 -1.93 -0.03
N LEU A 35 -2.47 -2.09 -1.34
CA LEU A 35 -1.65 -3.16 -1.91
C LEU A 35 -0.18 -3.01 -1.48
N ASP A 36 0.36 -1.81 -1.62
CA ASP A 36 1.77 -1.55 -1.33
C ASP A 36 2.05 -1.73 0.18
N SER A 37 1.12 -1.30 1.02
CA SER A 37 1.17 -1.57 2.47
C SER A 37 1.01 -3.06 2.80
N ALA A 38 0.19 -3.80 2.06
CA ALA A 38 0.06 -5.24 2.26
C ALA A 38 1.37 -6.00 1.95
N ARG A 39 2.08 -5.61 0.88
CA ARG A 39 3.42 -6.14 0.58
C ARG A 39 4.41 -5.83 1.71
N PHE A 40 4.46 -4.57 2.15
CA PHE A 40 5.38 -4.16 3.20
C PHE A 40 5.11 -4.92 4.50
N ARG A 41 3.84 -5.04 4.91
CA ARG A 41 3.42 -5.83 6.07
C ARG A 41 3.83 -7.30 5.95
N TYR A 42 3.67 -7.89 4.77
CA TYR A 42 4.05 -9.28 4.52
C TYR A 42 5.57 -9.48 4.69
N PHE A 43 6.39 -8.64 4.07
CA PHE A 43 7.85 -8.77 4.18
C PHE A 43 8.38 -8.54 5.60
N LEU A 44 7.77 -7.62 6.35
CA LEU A 44 8.09 -7.45 7.77
C LEU A 44 7.65 -8.66 8.60
N ALA A 45 6.45 -9.21 8.34
CA ALA A 45 5.97 -10.38 9.05
C ALA A 45 6.88 -11.60 8.83
N ASP A 46 7.37 -11.78 7.59
CA ASP A 46 8.35 -12.81 7.23
C ASP A 46 9.70 -12.61 7.95
N GLU A 47 10.24 -11.38 7.94
CA GLU A 47 11.49 -11.03 8.64
C GLU A 47 11.42 -11.32 10.15
N PHE A 48 10.31 -10.94 10.81
CA PHE A 48 10.16 -11.11 12.25
C PHE A 48 9.52 -12.44 12.66
N ASN A 49 9.17 -13.30 11.69
CA ASN A 49 8.51 -14.58 11.88
C ASN A 49 7.24 -14.47 12.77
N VAL A 50 6.34 -13.56 12.39
CA VAL A 50 5.07 -13.28 13.09
C VAL A 50 3.87 -13.31 12.13
N SER A 51 2.65 -13.25 12.67
CA SER A 51 1.46 -13.06 11.84
C SER A 51 1.48 -11.67 11.20
N VAL A 52 1.06 -11.60 9.93
CA VAL A 52 0.85 -10.31 9.24
C VAL A 52 -0.21 -9.46 9.93
N GLU A 53 -1.12 -10.08 10.68
CA GLU A 53 -2.15 -9.39 11.46
C GLU A 53 -1.55 -8.52 12.59
N ASP A 54 -0.38 -8.90 13.10
CA ASP A 54 0.33 -8.18 14.16
C ASP A 54 1.27 -7.08 13.61
N VAL A 55 1.35 -6.94 12.29
CA VAL A 55 2.14 -5.90 11.62
C VAL A 55 1.25 -4.75 11.17
N THR A 56 1.54 -3.54 11.64
CA THR A 56 0.93 -2.30 11.15
C THR A 56 1.98 -1.52 10.37
N ALA A 57 1.73 -1.25 9.10
CA ALA A 57 2.63 -0.48 8.25
C ALA A 57 1.86 0.23 7.12
N PHE A 58 2.41 1.34 6.65
CA PHE A 58 1.84 2.14 5.56
C PHE A 58 2.88 2.44 4.49
N VAL A 59 2.44 2.44 3.23
CA VAL A 59 3.17 2.99 2.09
C VAL A 59 2.35 4.14 1.52
N LEU A 60 2.96 5.32 1.43
CA LEU A 60 2.36 6.55 0.87
C LEU A 60 3.12 7.00 -0.38
N GLY A 61 2.77 8.17 -0.94
CA GLY A 61 3.37 8.68 -2.18
C GLY A 61 2.69 8.13 -3.44
N GLY A 62 3.33 8.35 -4.59
CA GLY A 62 2.81 7.86 -5.88
C GLY A 62 2.96 6.35 -6.02
N HIS A 63 2.06 5.71 -6.76
CA HIS A 63 2.16 4.28 -7.04
C HIS A 63 3.22 4.01 -8.12
N GLY A 64 4.40 3.58 -7.68
CA GLY A 64 5.57 3.32 -8.53
C GLY A 64 6.86 3.65 -7.80
N ASP A 65 7.87 4.12 -8.53
CA ASP A 65 9.22 4.38 -7.99
C ASP A 65 9.24 5.41 -6.85
N THR A 66 8.24 6.29 -6.81
CA THR A 66 8.10 7.37 -5.81
C THR A 66 7.32 6.98 -4.56
N MET A 67 6.92 5.71 -4.42
CA MET A 67 6.25 5.24 -3.21
C MET A 67 7.19 5.31 -1.99
N VAL A 68 6.63 5.52 -0.80
CA VAL A 68 7.38 5.75 0.44
C VAL A 68 6.86 4.83 1.55
N PRO A 69 7.51 3.68 1.80
CA PRO A 69 7.26 2.88 3.00
C PRO A 69 7.62 3.66 4.27
N LEU A 70 6.65 3.84 5.17
CA LEU A 70 6.81 4.66 6.37
C LEU A 70 7.43 3.87 7.53
N VAL A 71 8.74 3.59 7.45
CA VAL A 71 9.48 2.82 8.47
C VAL A 71 9.24 3.34 9.89
N LYS A 72 9.33 4.66 10.09
CA LYS A 72 9.17 5.29 11.41
C LYS A 72 7.78 5.08 12.04
N TYR A 73 6.75 4.92 11.21
CA TYR A 73 5.36 4.77 11.66
C TYR A 73 4.85 3.33 11.54
N SER A 74 5.75 2.38 11.26
CA SER A 74 5.43 0.97 11.16
C SER A 74 5.82 0.25 12.44
N THR A 75 5.03 -0.74 12.84
CA THR A 75 5.20 -1.47 14.10
C THR A 75 4.92 -2.96 13.94
N VAL A 76 5.59 -3.78 14.74
CA VAL A 76 5.27 -5.20 14.95
C VAL A 76 4.81 -5.37 16.39
N ALA A 77 3.57 -5.85 16.59
CA ALA A 77 2.92 -5.97 17.89
C ALA A 77 3.00 -4.66 18.72
N GLY A 78 2.95 -3.51 18.05
CA GLY A 78 3.06 -2.18 18.66
C GLY A 78 4.49 -1.66 18.89
N ILE A 79 5.53 -2.46 18.64
CA ILE A 79 6.94 -2.04 18.75
C ILE A 79 7.39 -1.39 17.43
N PRO A 80 7.87 -0.14 17.43
CA PRO A 80 8.34 0.54 16.22
C PRO A 80 9.53 -0.16 15.55
N LEU A 81 9.56 -0.18 14.21
CA LEU A 81 10.70 -0.77 13.47
C LEU A 81 12.07 -0.20 13.86
N PRO A 82 12.25 1.13 14.08
CA PRO A 82 13.52 1.66 14.54
C PRO A 82 13.97 1.09 15.88
N ASP A 83 13.02 0.75 16.76
CA ASP A 83 13.34 0.17 18.06
C ASP A 83 13.66 -1.33 17.92
N LEU A 84 13.00 -2.07 17.03
CA LEU A 84 13.39 -3.45 16.69
C LEU A 84 14.81 -3.53 16.14
N VAL A 85 15.23 -2.55 15.34
CA VAL A 85 16.63 -2.43 14.88
C VAL A 85 17.58 -2.18 16.05
N LYS A 86 17.27 -1.22 16.94
CA LYS A 86 18.09 -0.95 18.14
C LYS A 86 18.17 -2.14 19.09
N MET A 87 17.09 -2.92 19.20
CA MET A 87 17.02 -4.14 20.01
C MET A 87 17.78 -5.31 19.39
N GLY A 88 18.27 -5.18 18.15
CA GLY A 88 19.02 -6.22 17.45
C GLY A 88 18.17 -7.35 16.90
N TRP A 89 16.85 -7.13 16.73
CA TRP A 89 15.94 -8.13 16.16
C TRP A 89 16.07 -8.22 14.63
N THR A 90 16.46 -7.11 14.01
CA THR A 90 16.91 -7.04 12.61
C THR A 90 17.98 -5.96 12.49
N SER A 91 18.58 -5.79 11.31
CA SER A 91 19.56 -4.74 11.03
C SER A 91 18.96 -3.61 10.19
N GLN A 92 19.55 -2.42 10.24
CA GLN A 92 19.15 -1.31 9.36
C GLN A 92 19.28 -1.70 7.89
N ALA A 93 20.38 -2.37 7.52
CA ALA A 93 20.60 -2.83 6.14
C ALA A 93 19.50 -3.80 5.68
N ARG A 94 19.11 -4.74 6.54
CA ARG A 94 18.03 -5.68 6.22
C ARG A 94 16.68 -4.99 6.09
N LEU A 95 16.40 -4.01 6.93
CA LEU A 95 15.20 -3.19 6.84
C LEU A 95 15.16 -2.36 5.55
N ASP A 96 16.31 -1.82 5.12
CA ASP A 96 16.43 -1.08 3.86
C ASP A 96 16.20 -1.99 2.63
N GLU A 97 16.66 -3.24 2.66
CA GLU A 97 16.35 -4.25 1.64
C GLU A 97 14.85 -4.55 1.55
N ILE A 98 14.16 -4.64 2.69
CA ILE A 98 12.70 -4.85 2.73
C ILE A 98 11.96 -3.65 2.12
N VAL A 99 12.42 -2.43 2.40
CA VAL A 99 11.88 -1.20 1.81
C VAL A 99 12.07 -1.20 0.30
N ASP A 100 13.26 -1.55 -0.19
CA ASP A 100 13.54 -1.64 -1.63
C ASP A 100 12.69 -2.72 -2.31
N ARG A 101 12.62 -3.92 -1.73
CA ARG A 101 11.78 -5.00 -2.26
C ARG A 101 10.30 -4.60 -2.29
N THR A 102 9.82 -3.83 -1.31
CA THR A 102 8.45 -3.30 -1.31
C THR A 102 8.20 -2.43 -2.54
N ARG A 103 9.13 -1.51 -2.86
CA ARG A 103 9.04 -0.65 -4.07
C ARG A 103 9.05 -1.48 -5.35
N ASN A 104 9.89 -2.51 -5.38
CA ASN A 104 10.10 -3.36 -6.53
C ASN A 104 9.10 -4.54 -6.65
N GLY A 105 8.20 -4.74 -5.67
CA GLY A 105 7.35 -5.92 -5.59
C GLY A 105 6.34 -6.06 -6.75
N GLY A 106 5.99 -4.96 -7.41
CA GLY A 106 5.22 -5.00 -8.67
C GLY A 106 6.02 -5.61 -9.82
N ALA A 107 7.24 -5.12 -10.01
CA ALA A 107 8.16 -5.59 -11.04
C ALA A 107 8.61 -7.03 -10.79
N GLU A 108 8.86 -7.41 -9.53
CA GLU A 108 9.17 -8.78 -9.12
C GLU A 108 8.13 -9.77 -9.67
N ILE A 109 6.83 -9.48 -9.47
CA ILE A 109 5.75 -10.35 -9.94
C ILE A 109 5.65 -10.37 -11.47
N VAL A 110 5.78 -9.22 -12.14
CA VAL A 110 5.73 -9.14 -13.61
C VAL A 110 6.87 -9.98 -14.23
N ASN A 111 8.07 -9.87 -13.68
CA ASN A 111 9.24 -10.63 -14.15
C ASN A 111 9.06 -12.14 -13.99
N LEU A 112 8.43 -12.57 -12.89
CA LEU A 112 8.15 -13.99 -12.63
C LEU A 112 7.00 -14.53 -13.50
N LEU A 113 5.90 -13.79 -13.65
CA LEU A 113 4.74 -14.22 -14.42
C LEU A 113 4.96 -14.13 -15.94
N LYS A 114 5.82 -13.21 -16.40
CA LYS A 114 6.16 -12.92 -17.81
C LYS A 114 5.01 -12.41 -18.69
N THR A 115 3.82 -12.99 -18.57
CA THR A 115 2.65 -12.70 -19.41
C THR A 115 1.51 -12.07 -18.62
N GLY A 116 1.83 -11.27 -17.60
CA GLY A 116 0.84 -10.61 -16.76
C GLY A 116 1.45 -9.90 -15.56
N SER A 117 0.58 -9.35 -14.72
CA SER A 117 0.93 -8.68 -13.47
C SER A 117 0.14 -9.27 -12.30
N ALA A 118 0.41 -8.82 -11.08
CA ALA A 118 -0.33 -9.23 -9.90
C ALA A 118 -1.83 -8.95 -10.06
N PHE A 119 -2.69 -9.88 -9.63
CA PHE A 119 -4.15 -9.70 -9.68
C PHE A 119 -4.87 -10.11 -8.38
N TYR A 120 -4.37 -11.10 -7.64
CA TYR A 120 -4.98 -11.51 -6.35
C TYR A 120 -4.95 -10.41 -5.29
N ALA A 121 -3.76 -9.93 -4.91
CA ALA A 121 -3.63 -8.89 -3.88
C ALA A 121 -4.23 -7.53 -4.32
N PRO A 122 -4.10 -7.09 -5.59
CA PRO A 122 -4.84 -5.93 -6.09
C PRO A 122 -6.37 -6.06 -5.95
N ALA A 123 -6.94 -7.21 -6.33
CA ALA A 123 -8.36 -7.46 -6.19
C ALA A 123 -8.80 -7.43 -4.72
N ALA A 124 -8.09 -8.13 -3.83
CA ALA A 124 -8.39 -8.14 -2.40
C ALA A 124 -8.31 -6.73 -1.78
N SER A 125 -7.33 -5.92 -2.22
CA SER A 125 -7.17 -4.53 -1.76
C SER A 125 -8.35 -3.65 -2.17
N ALA A 126 -8.81 -3.76 -3.43
CA ALA A 126 -9.98 -3.02 -3.90
C ALA A 126 -11.26 -3.45 -3.18
N ILE A 127 -11.43 -4.76 -2.91
CA ILE A 127 -12.56 -5.27 -2.12
C ILE A 127 -12.50 -4.75 -0.69
N ALA A 128 -11.34 -4.70 -0.05
CA ALA A 128 -11.20 -4.15 1.31
C ALA A 128 -11.61 -2.66 1.38
N MET A 129 -11.28 -1.87 0.35
CA MET A 129 -11.72 -0.48 0.22
C MET A 129 -13.23 -0.38 0.00
N ALA A 130 -13.78 -1.17 -0.93
CA ALA A 130 -15.21 -1.20 -1.22
C ALA A 130 -16.03 -1.62 0.01
N GLU A 131 -15.59 -2.65 0.73
CA GLU A 131 -16.23 -3.14 1.94
C GLU A 131 -16.21 -2.08 3.05
N SER A 132 -15.09 -1.35 3.21
CA SER A 132 -15.00 -0.25 4.17
C SER A 132 -16.04 0.84 3.89
N TYR A 133 -16.25 1.17 2.61
CA TYR A 133 -17.27 2.14 2.19
C TYR A 133 -18.70 1.59 2.39
N LEU A 134 -18.99 0.37 1.93
CA LEU A 134 -20.34 -0.22 1.95
C LEU A 134 -20.83 -0.50 3.38
N ARG A 135 -19.93 -0.91 4.26
CA ARG A 135 -20.25 -1.26 5.66
C ARG A 135 -19.95 -0.14 6.64
N ASP A 136 -19.63 1.04 6.13
CA ASP A 136 -19.30 2.22 6.92
C ASP A 136 -18.25 1.95 8.02
N LYS A 137 -17.24 1.13 7.73
CA LYS A 137 -16.30 0.63 8.75
C LYS A 137 -15.37 1.70 9.33
N LYS A 138 -15.31 2.88 8.69
CA LYS A 138 -14.39 3.98 9.05
C LYS A 138 -12.92 3.53 9.14
N ARG A 139 -12.51 2.54 8.33
CA ARG A 139 -11.10 2.09 8.34
C ARG A 139 -10.20 3.17 7.77
N VAL A 140 -9.02 3.31 8.37
CA VAL A 140 -7.91 4.08 7.81
C VAL A 140 -7.22 3.23 6.74
N LEU A 141 -7.28 3.67 5.49
CA LEU A 141 -6.72 2.96 4.34
C LEU A 141 -5.91 3.94 3.47
N PRO A 142 -4.62 3.65 3.18
CA PRO A 142 -3.85 4.46 2.26
C PRO A 142 -4.37 4.29 0.83
N SER A 143 -4.73 5.40 0.19
CA SER A 143 -5.33 5.42 -1.15
C SER A 143 -4.86 6.65 -1.91
N ALA A 144 -4.84 6.59 -3.24
CA ALA A 144 -4.66 7.78 -4.06
C ALA A 144 -5.92 8.63 -3.96
N ALA A 145 -5.85 9.70 -3.17
CA ALA A 145 -6.94 10.63 -2.91
C ALA A 145 -6.56 12.04 -3.39
N TYR A 146 -7.56 12.84 -3.71
CA TYR A 146 -7.34 14.24 -4.04
C TYR A 146 -6.93 15.03 -2.79
N LEU A 147 -5.84 15.79 -2.89
CA LEU A 147 -5.32 16.67 -1.84
C LEU A 147 -5.52 18.13 -2.24
N ASN A 148 -5.74 19.00 -1.26
CA ASN A 148 -5.95 20.44 -1.42
C ASN A 148 -5.30 21.23 -0.28
N GLY A 149 -4.02 20.94 -0.01
CA GLY A 149 -3.20 21.68 0.97
C GLY A 149 -2.75 20.87 2.18
N GLU A 150 -3.19 19.61 2.29
CA GLU A 150 -2.50 18.59 3.10
C GLU A 150 -1.08 18.33 2.58
#